data_AF-A0A812XJU4-F1
#
_entry.id   AF-A0A812XJU4-F1
#
_cell.length_a   1.000
_cell.length_b   1.000
_cell.length_c   1.000
_cell.angle_alpha   90.00
_cell.angle_beta   90.00
_cell.angle_gamma   90.00
#
_symmetry.space_group_name_H-M   'P 1'
#
loop_
_entity.id
_entity.type
_entity.pdbx_description
1 polymer ?
#
loop_
_entity_poly.entity_id
_entity_poly.type
_entity_poly.pdbx_seq_one_letter_code
_entity_poly.pdbx_strand_id
1 'polypeptide(L)'
;MDASGPVFIKLGQWLSSRRDLLSAELCDAMGVLHEHVSAQPSEQDAAIVEATMPGILGAGCIARVYEGTLHGHPVAIKIRRDNVEEFLQLDFQFLRCAACVAETLWPSLQWLMLQSALKDFKHYMLSQVDLQHEASNLRRFAENLQNSVAQVPKVFAASEKILIMELVEGQSLSLFLQHERDPVLRHKVWSILSDQAAKMVLADNFLHADLHPGNILVTMKHGKEPKLTFIDAGMALELPQLLVDQLRLAMRGALNHDADALGQALVDLHRAEGLCADTSPSLPHRLGVLGLCCVFTCDEALWSQLFKSRADYFSARTPEYFHRMAAIMTDHEVRVSPVLWSLLTSFALVEGSLHELGFKTNVMRACLPYLMSKPMDIVQRIWGRVQCSFSELLNAS
;
A
#
# COMPACT_ATOMS: atom_id res chain seq x y z
N MET A 1 0.57 24.35 -8.34
CA MET A 1 0.35 22.99 -7.76
C MET A 1 -1.03 22.49 -8.11
N ASP A 2 -2.10 23.28 -7.91
CA ASP A 2 -3.42 22.96 -8.49
C ASP A 2 -3.39 22.78 -10.03
N ALA A 3 -2.49 23.49 -10.72
CA ALA A 3 -2.25 23.33 -12.16
C ALA A 3 -1.48 22.05 -12.56
N SER A 4 -0.91 21.31 -11.59
CA SER A 4 -0.11 20.10 -11.88
C SER A 4 -0.96 18.90 -12.27
N GLY A 5 -2.27 18.91 -11.98
CA GLY A 5 -3.19 17.82 -12.28
C GLY A 5 -3.33 16.81 -11.12
N PRO A 6 -4.55 16.27 -10.89
CA PRO A 6 -4.85 15.36 -9.79
C PRO A 6 -4.00 14.08 -9.79
N VAL A 7 -3.61 13.55 -10.96
CA VAL A 7 -2.79 12.33 -11.02
C VAL A 7 -1.38 12.61 -10.50
N PHE A 8 -0.80 13.75 -10.84
CA PHE A 8 0.55 14.12 -10.40
C PHE A 8 0.60 14.46 -8.91
N ILE A 9 -0.48 15.02 -8.35
CA ILE A 9 -0.62 15.20 -6.91
C ILE A 9 -0.60 13.83 -6.20
N LYS A 10 -1.36 12.84 -6.71
CA LYS A 10 -1.38 11.48 -6.13
C LYS A 10 -0.02 10.78 -6.25
N LEU A 11 0.64 10.88 -7.40
CA LEU A 11 1.98 10.34 -7.59
C LEU A 11 2.99 11.03 -6.67
N GLY A 12 2.91 12.35 -6.51
CA GLY A 12 3.74 13.10 -5.57
C GLY A 12 3.56 12.62 -4.14
N GLN A 13 2.31 12.39 -3.71
CA GLN A 13 1.99 11.79 -2.41
C GLN A 13 2.71 10.45 -2.23
N TRP A 14 2.50 9.51 -3.14
CA TRP A 14 3.13 8.17 -3.07
C TRP A 14 4.65 8.18 -3.14
N LEU A 15 5.24 9.03 -3.98
CA LEU A 15 6.69 9.07 -4.17
C LEU A 15 7.40 9.82 -3.04
N SER A 16 6.74 10.78 -2.39
CA SER A 16 7.33 11.55 -1.30
C SER A 16 7.67 10.71 -0.07
N SER A 17 6.98 9.60 0.14
CA SER A 17 7.23 8.66 1.23
C SER A 17 8.24 7.55 0.87
N ARG A 18 8.89 7.59 -0.30
CA ARG A 18 9.77 6.52 -0.82
C ARG A 18 11.25 6.87 -0.77
N ARG A 19 11.74 7.29 0.40
CA ARG A 19 13.17 7.57 0.65
C ARG A 19 14.08 6.34 0.51
N ASP A 20 13.50 5.14 0.44
CA ASP A 20 14.17 3.89 0.12
C ASP A 20 14.48 3.74 -1.38
N LEU A 21 13.63 4.31 -2.25
CA LEU A 21 13.77 4.26 -3.70
C LEU A 21 14.42 5.51 -4.29
N LEU A 22 14.08 6.68 -3.75
CA LEU A 22 14.46 7.99 -4.29
C LEU A 22 15.36 8.73 -3.31
N SER A 23 16.14 9.68 -3.81
CA SER A 23 16.95 10.53 -2.94
C SER A 23 16.05 11.38 -2.02
N ALA A 24 16.59 11.81 -0.88
CA ALA A 24 15.85 12.64 0.07
C ALA A 24 15.35 13.92 -0.59
N GLU A 25 16.18 14.55 -1.42
CA GLU A 25 15.87 15.78 -2.14
C GLU A 25 14.72 15.59 -3.13
N LEU A 26 14.69 14.45 -3.83
CA LEU A 26 13.60 14.13 -4.75
C LEU A 26 12.30 13.82 -4.02
N CYS A 27 12.37 13.10 -2.88
CA CYS A 27 11.21 12.87 -2.03
C CYS A 27 10.61 14.18 -1.52
N ASP A 28 11.47 15.10 -1.05
CA ASP A 28 11.05 16.42 -0.57
C ASP A 28 10.41 17.23 -1.71
N ALA A 29 11.00 17.20 -2.91
CA ALA A 29 10.41 17.85 -4.08
C ALA A 29 9.05 17.26 -4.49
N MET A 30 8.86 15.94 -4.37
CA MET A 30 7.57 15.29 -4.60
C MET A 30 6.56 15.62 -3.49
N GLY A 31 7.02 15.81 -2.26
CA GLY A 31 6.22 16.23 -1.10
C GLY A 31 5.48 17.54 -1.37
N VAL A 32 6.19 18.50 -1.96
CA VAL A 32 5.64 19.81 -2.32
C VAL A 32 4.34 19.69 -3.13
N LEU A 33 4.25 18.73 -4.06
CA LEU A 33 3.09 18.57 -4.96
C LEU A 33 1.78 18.26 -4.23
N HIS A 34 1.84 17.61 -3.06
CA HIS A 34 0.64 17.17 -2.33
C HIS A 34 0.41 17.94 -1.01
N GLU A 35 1.42 18.61 -0.46
CA GLU A 35 1.30 19.40 0.77
C GLU A 35 0.59 20.74 0.57
N HIS A 36 0.76 21.39 -0.58
CA HIS A 36 0.22 22.74 -0.83
C HIS A 36 -0.97 22.75 -1.81
N VAL A 37 -1.78 21.70 -1.77
CA VAL A 37 -3.02 21.65 -2.55
C VAL A 37 -3.98 22.69 -2.01
N SER A 38 -4.56 23.53 -2.89
CA SER A 38 -5.42 24.61 -2.43
C SER A 38 -6.67 24.06 -1.76
N ALA A 39 -6.87 24.46 -0.52
CA ALA A 39 -8.06 24.19 0.27
C ALA A 39 -9.07 25.35 0.22
N GLN A 40 -8.79 26.40 -0.57
CA GLN A 40 -9.72 27.51 -0.79
C GLN A 40 -11.05 26.98 -1.36
N PRO A 41 -12.20 27.35 -0.77
CA PRO A 41 -13.51 26.99 -1.30
C PRO A 41 -13.69 27.50 -2.72
N SER A 42 -14.23 26.66 -3.61
CA SER A 42 -14.81 27.17 -4.86
C SER A 42 -16.12 27.91 -4.60
N GLU A 43 -16.64 28.63 -5.60
CA GLU A 43 -17.99 29.20 -5.52
C GLU A 43 -19.06 28.12 -5.24
N GLN A 44 -18.86 26.90 -5.75
CA GLN A 44 -19.75 25.76 -5.49
C GLN A 44 -19.60 25.24 -4.06
N ASP A 45 -18.36 25.14 -3.56
CA ASP A 45 -18.10 24.77 -2.18
C ASP A 45 -18.77 25.77 -1.23
N ALA A 46 -18.62 27.08 -1.51
CA ALA A 46 -19.16 28.17 -0.69
C ALA A 46 -20.67 28.05 -0.49
N ALA A 47 -21.45 27.70 -1.52
CA ALA A 47 -22.90 27.52 -1.38
C ALA A 47 -23.29 26.35 -0.45
N ILE A 48 -22.45 25.31 -0.39
CA ILE A 48 -22.64 24.14 0.50
C ILE A 48 -22.13 24.46 1.93
N VAL A 49 -21.07 25.25 2.00
CA VAL A 49 -20.27 25.58 3.20
C VAL A 49 -20.87 26.75 3.99
N GLU A 50 -21.46 27.75 3.34
CA GLU A 50 -22.03 28.98 3.94
C GLU A 50 -23.11 28.70 5.00
N ALA A 51 -23.76 27.54 4.95
CA ALA A 51 -24.77 27.15 5.95
C ALA A 51 -24.17 26.74 7.32
N THR A 52 -22.86 26.49 7.42
CA THR A 52 -22.25 25.79 8.57
C THR A 52 -21.03 26.46 9.23
N MET A 53 -20.55 27.62 8.72
CA MET A 53 -19.27 28.25 9.14
C MET A 53 -18.10 27.25 9.33
N PRO A 54 -17.80 26.40 8.34
CA PRO A 54 -16.84 25.34 8.52
C PRO A 54 -15.38 25.82 8.54
N GLY A 55 -14.58 25.22 9.43
CA GLY A 55 -13.12 25.28 9.34
C GLY A 55 -12.61 24.45 8.17
N ILE A 56 -11.53 24.88 7.51
CA ILE A 56 -10.88 24.08 6.48
C ILE A 56 -9.99 23.03 7.17
N LEU A 57 -10.27 21.74 6.94
CA LEU A 57 -9.48 20.65 7.52
C LEU A 57 -8.33 20.22 6.60
N GLY A 58 -8.54 20.27 5.29
CA GLY A 58 -7.50 19.92 4.33
C GLY A 58 -8.00 19.81 2.90
N ALA A 59 -7.09 19.49 1.99
CA ALA A 59 -7.39 19.27 0.59
C ALA A 59 -6.58 18.09 0.04
N GLY A 60 -7.24 17.25 -0.74
CA GLY A 60 -6.62 16.19 -1.52
C GLY A 60 -6.75 16.45 -3.02
N CYS A 61 -6.25 15.49 -3.82
CA CYS A 61 -6.34 15.56 -5.28
C CYS A 61 -7.78 15.50 -5.82
N ILE A 62 -8.68 14.78 -5.14
CA ILE A 62 -10.08 14.59 -5.59
C ILE A 62 -11.08 15.48 -4.86
N ALA A 63 -10.89 15.69 -3.56
CA ALA A 63 -11.86 16.38 -2.71
C ALA A 63 -11.17 17.34 -1.74
N ARG A 64 -11.93 18.36 -1.31
CA ARG A 64 -11.61 19.23 -0.18
C ARG A 64 -12.38 18.76 1.04
N VAL A 65 -11.80 18.96 2.23
CA VAL A 65 -12.38 18.51 3.49
C VAL A 65 -12.62 19.71 4.40
N TYR A 66 -13.86 19.82 4.86
CA TYR A 66 -14.34 20.88 5.72
C TYR A 66 -14.83 20.31 7.05
N GLU A 67 -14.66 21.04 8.13
CA GLU A 67 -15.26 20.74 9.43
C GLU A 67 -16.67 21.30 9.49
N GLY A 68 -17.69 20.48 9.71
CA GLY A 68 -19.07 20.92 9.83
C GLY A 68 -19.74 20.46 11.11
N THR A 69 -21.02 20.80 11.26
CA THR A 69 -21.87 20.29 12.33
C THR A 69 -23.16 19.72 11.74
N LEU A 70 -23.49 18.47 12.10
CA LEU A 70 -24.73 17.80 11.72
C LEU A 70 -25.54 17.46 12.97
N HIS A 71 -26.71 18.06 13.14
CA HIS A 71 -27.57 17.87 14.33
C HIS A 71 -26.83 18.06 15.68
N GLY A 72 -25.88 19.00 15.73
CA GLY A 72 -25.07 19.26 16.94
C GLY A 72 -23.84 18.35 17.11
N HIS A 73 -23.58 17.43 16.18
CA HIS A 73 -22.37 16.59 16.18
C HIS A 73 -21.33 17.12 15.18
N PRO A 74 -20.03 17.16 15.54
CA PRO A 74 -18.97 17.53 14.62
C PRO A 74 -18.81 16.48 13.52
N VAL A 75 -18.66 16.93 12.27
CA VAL A 75 -18.54 16.09 11.08
C VAL A 75 -17.43 16.58 10.16
N ALA A 76 -16.82 15.66 9.42
CA ALA A 76 -15.99 15.98 8.27
C ALA A 76 -16.86 15.92 6.99
N ILE A 77 -16.83 16.98 6.20
CA ILE A 77 -17.56 17.13 4.94
C ILE A 77 -16.52 17.12 3.81
N LYS A 78 -16.43 16.00 3.09
CA LYS A 78 -15.64 15.89 1.85
C LYS A 78 -16.48 16.39 0.68
N ILE A 79 -15.99 17.37 -0.07
CA ILE A 79 -16.62 17.91 -1.27
C ILE A 79 -15.68 17.68 -2.45
N ARG A 80 -16.18 17.03 -3.51
CA ARG A 80 -15.44 16.76 -4.74
C ARG A 80 -15.05 18.07 -5.42
N ARG A 81 -13.80 18.16 -5.88
CA ARG A 81 -13.31 19.31 -6.65
C ARG A 81 -14.02 19.40 -8.00
N ASP A 82 -14.28 20.64 -8.41
CA ASP A 82 -14.85 20.94 -9.72
C ASP A 82 -13.94 20.46 -10.86
N ASN A 83 -14.57 19.91 -11.90
CA ASN A 83 -13.92 19.43 -13.13
C ASN A 83 -12.79 18.40 -12.94
N VAL A 84 -12.75 17.72 -11.78
CA VAL A 84 -11.66 16.79 -11.45
C VAL A 84 -11.60 15.60 -12.41
N GLU A 85 -12.74 15.16 -12.91
CA GLU A 85 -12.81 14.07 -13.89
C GLU A 85 -12.14 14.47 -15.20
N GLU A 86 -12.43 15.66 -15.73
CA GLU A 86 -11.82 16.17 -16.96
C GLU A 86 -10.30 16.30 -16.80
N PHE A 87 -9.83 16.82 -15.65
CA PHE A 87 -8.40 16.90 -15.36
C PHE A 87 -7.74 15.52 -15.26
N LEU A 88 -8.37 14.54 -14.61
CA LEU A 88 -7.89 13.16 -14.58
C LEU A 88 -7.77 12.59 -16.00
N GLN A 89 -8.77 12.79 -16.85
CA GLN A 89 -8.75 12.30 -18.23
C GLN A 89 -7.57 12.91 -19.02
N LEU A 90 -7.30 14.21 -18.85
CA LEU A 90 -6.17 14.90 -19.49
C LEU A 90 -4.82 14.38 -18.99
N ASP A 91 -4.66 14.24 -17.67
CA ASP A 91 -3.44 13.70 -17.06
C ASP A 91 -3.10 12.30 -17.60
N PHE A 92 -4.10 11.42 -17.66
CA PHE A 92 -3.90 10.06 -18.18
C PHE A 92 -3.64 10.03 -19.69
N GLN A 93 -4.18 10.97 -20.46
CA GLN A 93 -3.82 11.10 -21.88
C GLN A 93 -2.33 11.44 -22.03
N PHE A 94 -1.84 12.39 -21.24
CA PHE A 94 -0.43 12.77 -21.23
C PHE A 94 0.47 11.60 -20.80
N LEU A 95 0.15 10.95 -19.67
CA LEU A 95 0.93 9.83 -19.15
C LEU A 95 0.98 8.65 -20.12
N ARG A 96 -0.12 8.37 -20.82
CA ARG A 96 -0.15 7.30 -21.85
C ARG A 96 0.77 7.62 -23.03
N CYS A 97 0.81 8.87 -23.48
CA CYS A 97 1.75 9.30 -24.51
C CYS A 97 3.21 9.16 -24.03
N ALA A 98 3.49 9.61 -22.80
CA ALA A 98 4.83 9.49 -22.21
C ALA A 98 5.26 8.02 -22.05
N ALA A 99 4.38 7.15 -21.58
CA ALA A 99 4.64 5.72 -21.45
C ALA A 99 4.92 5.06 -22.80
N CYS A 100 4.15 5.39 -23.84
CA CYS A 100 4.39 4.89 -25.20
C CYS A 100 5.78 5.29 -25.71
N VAL A 101 6.17 6.55 -25.53
CA VAL A 101 7.51 7.03 -25.91
C VAL A 101 8.58 6.32 -25.09
N ALA A 102 8.40 6.15 -23.79
CA ALA A 102 9.35 5.48 -22.91
C ALA A 102 9.55 4.00 -23.29
N GLU A 103 8.48 3.24 -23.51
CA GLU A 103 8.56 1.83 -23.93
C GLU A 103 9.17 1.67 -25.34
N THR A 104 9.03 2.68 -26.20
CA THR A 104 9.63 2.69 -27.54
C THR A 104 11.13 3.00 -27.50
N LEU A 105 11.54 3.98 -26.68
CA LEU A 105 12.94 4.40 -26.56
C LEU A 105 13.77 3.46 -25.68
N TRP A 106 13.14 2.83 -24.68
CA TRP A 106 13.78 1.88 -23.77
C TRP A 106 13.00 0.55 -23.74
N PRO A 107 13.26 -0.36 -24.69
CA PRO A 107 12.60 -1.66 -24.74
C PRO A 107 12.75 -2.50 -23.45
N SER A 108 13.79 -2.24 -22.65
CA SER A 108 13.98 -2.85 -21.32
C SER A 108 12.89 -2.48 -20.30
N LEU A 109 12.00 -1.53 -20.60
CA LEU A 109 10.85 -1.17 -19.76
C LEU A 109 9.57 -1.92 -20.14
N GLN A 110 9.54 -2.71 -21.22
CA GLN A 110 8.32 -3.36 -21.72
C GLN A 110 7.66 -4.31 -20.70
N TRP A 111 8.44 -4.95 -19.84
CA TRP A 111 7.93 -5.83 -18.78
C TRP A 111 7.12 -5.09 -17.71
N LEU A 112 7.35 -3.79 -17.52
CA LEU A 112 6.55 -2.96 -16.61
C LEU A 112 5.11 -2.81 -17.12
N MET A 113 4.89 -3.05 -18.42
CA MET A 113 3.63 -2.81 -19.12
C MET A 113 3.04 -1.46 -18.70
N LEU A 114 3.80 -0.37 -18.84
CA LEU A 114 3.45 0.96 -18.33
C LEU A 114 2.08 1.40 -18.83
N GLN A 115 1.73 1.06 -20.08
CA GLN A 115 0.40 1.36 -20.62
C GLN A 115 -0.72 0.60 -19.90
N SER A 116 -0.51 -0.68 -19.57
CA SER A 116 -1.46 -1.48 -18.80
C SER A 116 -1.56 -0.99 -17.36
N ALA A 117 -0.42 -0.75 -16.71
CA ALA A 117 -0.38 -0.20 -15.36
C ALA A 117 -1.07 1.17 -15.27
N LEU A 118 -0.88 2.05 -16.27
CA LEU A 118 -1.59 3.32 -16.36
C LEU A 118 -3.09 3.15 -16.60
N LYS A 119 -3.51 2.13 -17.36
CA LYS A 119 -4.92 1.82 -17.54
C LYS A 119 -5.56 1.43 -16.20
N ASP A 120 -4.91 0.59 -15.41
CA ASP A 120 -5.42 0.18 -14.11
C ASP A 120 -5.43 1.35 -13.13
N PHE A 121 -4.33 2.10 -13.08
CA PHE A 121 -4.24 3.32 -12.28
C PHE A 121 -5.33 4.34 -12.64
N LYS A 122 -5.66 4.48 -13.93
CA LYS A 122 -6.79 5.30 -14.38
C LYS A 122 -8.12 4.85 -13.81
N HIS A 123 -8.41 3.55 -13.81
CA HIS A 123 -9.65 3.03 -13.24
C HIS A 123 -9.72 3.34 -11.74
N TYR A 124 -8.62 3.18 -11.00
CA TYR A 124 -8.55 3.50 -9.57
C TYR A 124 -8.69 4.99 -9.26
N MET A 125 -8.13 5.87 -10.09
CA MET A 125 -8.26 7.31 -9.89
C MET A 125 -9.67 7.80 -10.23
N LEU A 126 -10.28 7.26 -11.28
CA LEU A 126 -11.65 7.61 -11.65
C LEU A 126 -12.69 7.08 -10.65
N SER A 127 -12.46 5.93 -10.02
CA SER A 127 -13.40 5.41 -9.01
C SER A 127 -13.56 6.32 -7.80
N GLN A 128 -12.54 7.15 -7.51
CA GLN A 128 -12.56 8.14 -6.42
C GLN A 128 -13.44 9.37 -6.73
N VAL A 129 -13.79 9.61 -8.00
CA VAL A 129 -14.60 10.76 -8.42
C VAL A 129 -16.04 10.66 -7.90
N ASP A 130 -16.56 9.46 -7.67
CA ASP A 130 -17.84 9.24 -7.02
C ASP A 130 -17.63 8.95 -5.53
N LEU A 131 -17.96 9.92 -4.67
CA LEU A 131 -17.79 9.77 -3.22
C LEU A 131 -18.74 8.74 -2.59
N GLN A 132 -19.74 8.23 -3.31
CA GLN A 132 -20.54 7.10 -2.85
C GLN A 132 -19.72 5.81 -2.78
N HIS A 133 -18.73 5.63 -3.67
CA HIS A 133 -17.82 4.49 -3.61
C HIS A 133 -16.99 4.53 -2.33
N GLU A 134 -16.40 5.68 -2.01
CA GLU A 134 -15.66 5.85 -0.75
C GLU A 134 -16.57 5.58 0.46
N ALA A 135 -17.79 6.11 0.46
CA ALA A 135 -18.76 5.85 1.51
C ALA A 135 -19.09 4.36 1.68
N SER A 136 -19.22 3.63 0.58
CA SER A 136 -19.44 2.17 0.58
C SER A 136 -18.23 1.43 1.16
N ASN A 137 -17.02 1.81 0.74
CA ASN A 137 -15.77 1.24 1.24
C ASN A 137 -15.62 1.47 2.75
N LEU A 138 -15.89 2.69 3.23
CA LEU A 138 -15.86 3.00 4.67
C LEU A 138 -16.85 2.13 5.45
N ARG A 139 -18.09 1.94 4.96
CA ARG A 139 -19.05 1.05 5.63
C ARG A 139 -18.56 -0.39 5.67
N ARG A 140 -17.98 -0.88 4.57
CA ARG A 140 -17.41 -2.24 4.51
C ARG A 140 -16.22 -2.41 5.47
N PHE A 141 -15.31 -1.45 5.52
CA PHE A 141 -14.23 -1.47 6.50
C PHE A 141 -14.75 -1.39 7.94
N ALA A 142 -15.80 -0.62 8.21
CA ALA A 142 -16.40 -0.55 9.53
C ALA A 142 -16.92 -1.91 10.01
N GLU A 143 -17.51 -2.71 9.11
CA GLU A 143 -17.91 -4.11 9.40
C GLU A 143 -16.68 -4.99 9.69
N ASN A 144 -15.66 -4.93 8.83
CA ASN A 144 -14.45 -5.73 8.97
C ASN A 144 -13.65 -5.40 10.24
N LEU A 145 -13.75 -4.17 10.75
CA LEU A 145 -12.97 -3.65 11.88
C LEU A 145 -13.70 -3.64 13.23
N GLN A 146 -14.93 -4.16 13.34
CA GLN A 146 -15.74 -4.07 14.57
C GLN A 146 -15.04 -4.55 15.86
N ASN A 147 -14.12 -5.53 15.75
CA ASN A 147 -13.36 -6.09 16.87
C ASN A 147 -11.87 -5.73 16.84
N SER A 148 -11.51 -4.67 16.11
CA SER A 148 -10.13 -4.20 15.96
C SER A 148 -9.87 -2.96 16.83
N VAL A 149 -8.59 -2.71 17.11
CA VAL A 149 -8.12 -1.43 17.66
C VAL A 149 -7.99 -0.35 16.58
N ALA A 150 -8.08 -0.74 15.30
CA ALA A 150 -8.24 0.16 14.18
C ALA A 150 -9.73 0.39 13.86
N GLN A 151 -10.04 1.55 13.28
CA GLN A 151 -11.40 1.95 12.92
C GLN A 151 -11.42 2.81 11.65
N VAL A 152 -12.62 3.13 11.18
CA VAL A 152 -12.88 4.10 10.12
C VAL A 152 -13.99 5.06 10.57
N PRO A 153 -14.05 6.30 10.05
CA PRO A 153 -15.11 7.24 10.37
C PRO A 153 -16.50 6.68 10.04
N LYS A 154 -17.47 6.90 10.93
CA LYS A 154 -18.87 6.60 10.62
C LYS A 154 -19.38 7.50 9.48
N VAL A 155 -19.96 6.90 8.45
CA VAL A 155 -20.63 7.63 7.36
C VAL A 155 -22.03 8.07 7.80
N PHE A 156 -22.35 9.36 7.65
CA PHE A 156 -23.68 9.91 7.92
C PHE A 156 -24.52 10.07 6.65
N ALA A 157 -23.92 10.61 5.58
CA ALA A 157 -24.59 10.82 4.30
C ALA A 157 -23.56 10.80 3.16
N ALA A 158 -23.98 10.38 1.97
CA ALA A 158 -23.13 10.36 0.79
C ALA A 158 -23.95 10.62 -0.48
N SER A 159 -23.32 11.29 -1.43
CA SER A 159 -23.75 11.52 -2.80
C SER A 159 -22.52 11.44 -3.71
N GLU A 160 -22.69 11.59 -5.02
CA GLU A 160 -21.56 11.57 -5.95
C GLU A 160 -20.52 12.67 -5.68
N LYS A 161 -20.97 13.82 -5.13
CA LYS A 161 -20.14 15.02 -4.92
C LYS A 161 -19.79 15.31 -3.47
N ILE A 162 -20.56 14.80 -2.51
CA ILE A 162 -20.43 15.13 -1.08
C ILE A 162 -20.48 13.87 -0.25
N LEU A 163 -19.53 13.72 0.67
CA LEU A 163 -19.49 12.70 1.71
C LEU A 163 -19.40 13.37 3.09
N ILE A 164 -20.38 13.08 3.96
CA ILE A 164 -20.44 13.54 5.35
C ILE A 164 -20.15 12.35 6.26
N MET A 165 -19.10 12.46 7.05
CA MET A 165 -18.63 11.41 7.96
C MET A 165 -18.23 11.97 9.32
N GLU A 166 -18.01 11.08 10.28
CA GLU A 166 -17.49 11.41 11.61
C GLU A 166 -16.20 12.23 11.53
N LEU A 167 -16.16 13.34 12.28
CA LEU A 167 -14.91 14.05 12.51
C LEU A 167 -14.11 13.28 13.57
N VAL A 168 -12.97 12.74 13.17
CA VAL A 168 -12.08 11.99 14.06
C VAL A 168 -10.92 12.86 14.47
N GLU A 169 -10.76 13.07 15.77
CA GLU A 169 -9.58 13.76 16.33
C GLU A 169 -8.38 12.82 16.43
N GLY A 170 -7.23 13.26 15.94
CA GLY A 170 -5.98 12.52 16.05
C GLY A 170 -4.83 13.23 15.35
N GLN A 171 -3.62 12.74 15.60
CA GLN A 171 -2.41 13.17 14.90
C GLN A 171 -2.24 12.29 13.66
N SER A 172 -1.90 12.84 12.49
CA SER A 172 -1.59 12.00 11.32
C SER A 172 -0.39 11.09 11.60
N LEU A 173 -0.37 9.89 11.03
CA LEU A 173 0.75 8.97 11.20
C LEU A 173 2.05 9.62 10.71
N SER A 174 2.02 10.37 9.60
CA SER A 174 3.17 11.17 9.15
C SER A 174 3.74 12.06 10.26
N LEU A 175 2.88 12.82 10.95
CA LEU A 175 3.32 13.74 12.00
C LEU A 175 3.78 12.98 13.25
N PHE A 176 3.10 11.87 13.58
CA PHE A 176 3.50 10.97 14.65
C PHE A 176 4.91 10.40 14.42
N LEU A 177 5.21 9.92 13.21
CA LEU A 177 6.53 9.36 12.84
C LEU A 177 7.67 10.37 12.98
N GLN A 178 7.38 11.64 12.70
CA GLN A 178 8.33 12.76 12.81
C GLN A 178 8.65 13.13 14.26
N HIS A 179 7.66 13.12 15.15
CA HIS A 179 7.79 13.66 16.50
C HIS A 179 7.95 12.61 17.59
N GLU A 180 7.28 11.46 17.47
CA GLU A 180 7.31 10.43 18.50
C GLU A 180 8.63 9.65 18.44
N ARG A 181 9.30 9.52 19.58
CA ARG A 181 10.60 8.85 19.72
C ARG A 181 10.54 7.63 20.63
N ASP A 182 9.44 7.40 21.36
CA ASP A 182 9.27 6.20 22.18
C ASP A 182 9.22 4.94 21.31
N PRO A 183 10.23 4.04 21.40
CA PRO A 183 10.26 2.82 20.61
C PRO A 183 9.10 1.87 20.97
N VAL A 184 8.61 1.89 22.20
CA VAL A 184 7.49 1.02 22.61
C VAL A 184 6.22 1.45 21.90
N LEU A 185 5.93 2.75 21.87
CA LEU A 185 4.74 3.27 21.23
C LEU A 185 4.80 3.12 19.70
N ARG A 186 5.95 3.43 19.09
CA ARG A 186 6.20 3.20 17.66
C ARG A 186 5.98 1.73 17.28
N HIS A 187 6.44 0.79 18.12
CA HIS A 187 6.22 -0.63 17.90
C HIS A 187 4.74 -1.03 18.01
N LYS A 188 3.97 -0.44 18.94
CA LYS A 188 2.52 -0.70 19.04
C LYS A 188 1.79 -0.25 17.78
N VAL A 189 2.04 0.98 17.31
CA VAL A 189 1.46 1.49 16.06
C VAL A 189 1.81 0.59 14.88
N TRP A 190 3.08 0.18 14.79
CA TRP A 190 3.55 -0.78 13.78
C TRP A 190 2.78 -2.10 13.82
N SER A 191 2.62 -2.67 15.02
CA SER A 191 1.96 -3.97 15.21
C SER A 191 0.50 -3.92 14.79
N ILE A 192 -0.19 -2.81 15.06
CA ILE A 192 -1.57 -2.62 14.65
C ILE A 192 -1.67 -2.50 13.13
N LEU A 193 -0.87 -1.62 12.52
CA LEU A 193 -0.93 -1.37 11.08
C LEU A 193 -0.60 -2.62 10.26
N SER A 194 0.44 -3.36 10.65
CA SER A 194 0.84 -4.59 9.98
C SER A 194 -0.20 -5.72 10.15
N ASP A 195 -0.76 -5.89 11.34
CA ASP A 195 -1.85 -6.85 11.57
C ASP A 195 -3.09 -6.52 10.75
N GLN A 196 -3.49 -5.24 10.69
CA GLN A 196 -4.63 -4.82 9.86
C GLN A 196 -4.37 -5.02 8.38
N ALA A 197 -3.18 -4.68 7.88
CA ALA A 197 -2.82 -4.92 6.48
C ALA A 197 -2.85 -6.42 6.13
N ALA A 198 -2.34 -7.28 7.01
CA ALA A 198 -2.42 -8.73 6.84
C ALA A 198 -3.87 -9.24 6.85
N LYS A 199 -4.69 -8.77 7.79
CA LYS A 199 -6.11 -9.13 7.91
C LYS A 199 -6.90 -8.77 6.66
N MET A 200 -6.72 -7.54 6.14
CA MET A 200 -7.39 -7.04 4.93
C MET A 200 -7.19 -7.99 3.75
N VAL A 201 -5.98 -8.54 3.61
CA VAL A 201 -5.60 -9.40 2.48
C VAL A 201 -5.99 -10.85 2.72
N LEU A 202 -5.67 -11.38 3.90
CA LEU A 202 -5.71 -12.81 4.18
C LEU A 202 -7.00 -13.29 4.85
N ALA A 203 -7.81 -12.39 5.40
CA ALA A 203 -9.06 -12.73 6.06
C ALA A 203 -10.26 -12.05 5.40
N ASP A 204 -10.14 -10.77 5.08
CA ASP A 204 -11.28 -9.97 4.61
C ASP A 204 -11.45 -10.00 3.08
N ASN A 205 -10.40 -10.42 2.34
CA ASN A 205 -10.31 -10.32 0.88
C ASN A 205 -10.64 -8.90 0.37
N PHE A 206 -10.37 -7.87 1.16
CA PHE A 206 -10.73 -6.49 0.88
C PHE A 206 -9.61 -5.56 1.34
N LEU A 207 -8.82 -5.12 0.36
CA LEU A 207 -7.61 -4.36 0.57
C LEU A 207 -7.90 -2.86 0.57
N HIS A 208 -7.34 -2.15 1.55
CA HIS A 208 -7.17 -0.71 1.46
C HIS A 208 -5.94 -0.40 0.59
N ALA A 209 -6.12 0.06 -0.64
CA ALA A 209 -5.05 0.17 -1.63
C ALA A 209 -4.19 1.44 -1.49
N ASP A 210 -4.54 2.35 -0.58
CA ASP A 210 -3.81 3.60 -0.33
C ASP A 210 -3.57 3.89 1.17
N LEU A 211 -2.86 3.00 1.86
CA LEU A 211 -2.49 3.17 3.28
C LEU A 211 -1.34 4.19 3.49
N HIS A 212 -1.38 5.32 2.79
CA HIS A 212 -0.43 6.41 2.98
C HIS A 212 -0.53 6.97 4.42
N PRO A 213 0.58 7.29 5.11
CA PRO A 213 0.54 7.76 6.51
C PRO A 213 -0.30 9.02 6.74
N GLY A 214 -0.44 9.87 5.72
CA GLY A 214 -1.35 11.03 5.77
C GLY A 214 -2.83 10.67 5.91
N ASN A 215 -3.24 9.47 5.49
CA ASN A 215 -4.62 8.97 5.55
C ASN A 215 -4.92 8.19 6.85
N ILE A 216 -3.97 8.15 7.79
CA ILE A 216 -4.07 7.39 9.03
C ILE A 216 -3.93 8.35 10.20
N LEU A 217 -4.92 8.40 11.07
CA LEU A 217 -4.84 9.14 12.34
C LEU A 217 -4.46 8.20 13.48
N VAL A 218 -3.55 8.66 14.32
CA VAL A 218 -3.16 8.04 15.59
C VAL A 218 -3.83 8.82 16.72
N THR A 219 -4.70 8.15 17.47
CA THR A 219 -5.36 8.73 18.64
C THR A 219 -4.84 8.07 19.90
N MET A 220 -4.32 8.89 20.82
CA MET A 220 -3.81 8.46 22.12
C MET A 220 -4.83 8.80 23.21
N LYS A 221 -5.24 7.80 23.99
CA LYS A 221 -5.99 8.02 25.24
C LYS A 221 -5.13 7.58 26.42
N HIS A 222 -5.07 8.39 27.48
CA HIS A 222 -4.25 8.10 28.67
C HIS A 222 -4.45 6.66 29.17
N GLY A 223 -3.35 5.91 29.28
CA GLY A 223 -3.34 4.53 29.79
C GLY A 223 -3.92 3.47 28.84
N LYS A 224 -4.26 3.82 27.59
CA LYS A 224 -4.77 2.89 26.58
C LYS A 224 -3.79 2.71 25.42
N GLU A 225 -3.98 1.63 24.67
CA GLU A 225 -3.25 1.40 23.42
C GLU A 225 -3.59 2.48 22.37
N PRO A 226 -2.64 2.80 21.47
CA PRO A 226 -2.91 3.70 20.35
C PRO A 226 -4.05 3.13 19.51
N LYS A 227 -4.96 4.00 19.09
CA LYS A 227 -5.97 3.66 18.09
C LYS A 227 -5.58 4.23 16.75
N LEU A 228 -5.75 3.43 15.69
CA LEU A 228 -5.54 3.89 14.32
C LEU A 228 -6.89 4.12 13.63
N THR A 229 -7.05 5.25 12.96
CA THR A 229 -8.25 5.52 12.16
C THR A 229 -7.86 5.76 10.71
N PHE A 230 -8.39 4.94 9.79
CA PHE A 230 -8.23 5.15 8.35
C PHE A 230 -9.31 6.13 7.89
N ILE A 231 -8.92 7.36 7.55
CA ILE A 231 -9.84 8.48 7.25
C ILE A 231 -10.10 8.68 5.75
N ASP A 232 -9.40 7.92 4.92
CA ASP A 232 -9.64 7.82 3.50
C ASP A 232 -9.96 6.36 3.18
N ALA A 233 -10.89 6.13 2.27
CA ALA A 233 -11.09 4.81 1.67
C ALA A 233 -11.48 4.95 0.20
N GLY A 234 -11.00 6.01 -0.46
CA GLY A 234 -11.27 6.26 -1.88
C GLY A 234 -10.69 5.17 -2.78
N MET A 235 -9.64 4.49 -2.32
CA MET A 235 -9.00 3.37 -2.99
C MET A 235 -9.12 2.09 -2.15
N ALA A 236 -10.09 1.25 -2.49
CA ALA A 236 -10.23 -0.10 -1.96
C ALA A 236 -10.42 -1.11 -3.09
N LEU A 237 -9.96 -2.34 -2.87
CA LEU A 237 -9.98 -3.41 -3.87
C LEU A 237 -10.48 -4.71 -3.25
N GLU A 238 -11.49 -5.31 -3.87
CA GLU A 238 -11.87 -6.68 -3.58
C GLU A 238 -10.87 -7.64 -4.22
N LEU A 239 -10.30 -8.52 -3.41
CA LEU A 239 -9.29 -9.48 -3.82
C LEU A 239 -9.98 -10.77 -4.27
N PRO A 240 -9.75 -11.25 -5.51
CA PRO A 240 -10.29 -12.53 -5.94
C PRO A 240 -9.81 -13.66 -5.04
N GLN A 241 -10.69 -14.62 -4.73
CA GLN A 241 -10.36 -15.74 -3.86
C GLN A 241 -9.14 -16.53 -4.35
N LEU A 242 -9.02 -16.70 -5.69
CA LEU A 242 -7.86 -17.32 -6.33
C LEU A 242 -6.55 -16.62 -5.95
N LEU A 243 -6.50 -15.29 -5.99
CA LEU A 243 -5.33 -14.52 -5.61
C LEU A 243 -4.97 -14.79 -4.15
N VAL A 244 -5.95 -14.69 -3.26
CA VAL A 244 -5.73 -14.89 -1.81
C VAL A 244 -5.25 -16.31 -1.51
N ASP A 245 -5.80 -17.32 -2.18
CA ASP A 245 -5.38 -18.70 -1.99
C ASP A 245 -3.96 -18.96 -2.49
N GLN A 246 -3.59 -18.41 -3.66
CA GLN A 246 -2.22 -18.50 -4.16
C GLN A 246 -1.23 -17.73 -3.27
N LEU A 247 -1.61 -16.58 -2.72
CA LEU A 247 -0.80 -15.86 -1.75
C LEU A 247 -0.59 -16.68 -0.46
N ARG A 248 -1.63 -17.35 0.05
CA ARG A 248 -1.51 -18.25 1.21
C ARG A 248 -0.57 -19.41 0.91
N LEU A 249 -0.63 -20.01 -0.28
CA LEU A 249 0.27 -21.08 -0.69
C LEU A 249 1.71 -20.58 -0.81
N ALA A 250 1.91 -19.43 -1.47
CA ALA A 250 3.22 -18.80 -1.60
C ALA A 250 3.84 -18.50 -0.23
N MET A 251 3.07 -17.93 0.69
CA MET A 251 3.52 -17.64 2.05
C MET A 251 3.81 -18.91 2.86
N ARG A 252 3.08 -20.01 2.68
CA ARG A 252 3.39 -21.30 3.31
C ARG A 252 4.68 -21.90 2.77
N GLY A 253 4.91 -21.84 1.45
CA GLY A 253 6.18 -22.20 0.84
C GLY A 253 7.33 -21.39 1.45
N ALA A 254 7.12 -20.07 1.57
CA ALA A 254 8.06 -19.15 2.20
C ALA A 254 8.42 -19.58 3.64
N LEU A 255 7.41 -19.83 4.49
CA LEU A 255 7.60 -20.26 5.88
C LEU A 255 8.32 -21.60 6.03
N ASN A 256 8.20 -22.47 5.03
CA ASN A 256 8.87 -23.76 4.99
C ASN A 256 10.25 -23.71 4.32
N HIS A 257 10.71 -22.52 3.89
CA HIS A 257 11.91 -22.33 3.05
C HIS A 257 11.87 -23.17 1.76
N ASP A 258 10.66 -23.39 1.23
CA ASP A 258 10.41 -24.14 0.00
C ASP A 258 10.24 -23.15 -1.16
N ALA A 259 11.33 -22.94 -1.89
CA ALA A 259 11.38 -22.05 -3.04
C ALA A 259 10.41 -22.51 -4.13
N ASP A 260 10.37 -23.81 -4.41
CA ASP A 260 9.56 -24.37 -5.49
C ASP A 260 8.07 -24.18 -5.19
N ALA A 261 7.63 -24.48 -3.96
CA ALA A 261 6.25 -24.24 -3.56
C ALA A 261 5.87 -22.74 -3.60
N LEU A 262 6.77 -21.86 -3.16
CA LEU A 262 6.56 -20.40 -3.23
C LEU A 262 6.35 -19.95 -4.67
N GLY A 263 7.32 -20.27 -5.53
CA GLY A 263 7.32 -19.84 -6.91
C GLY A 263 6.22 -20.49 -7.74
N GLN A 264 5.88 -21.75 -7.47
CA GLN A 264 4.81 -22.46 -8.17
C GLN A 264 3.46 -21.78 -7.92
N ALA A 265 3.17 -21.38 -6.68
CA ALA A 265 1.95 -20.66 -6.36
C ALA A 265 1.84 -19.31 -7.10
N LEU A 266 2.95 -18.57 -7.19
CA LEU A 266 2.99 -17.32 -7.96
C LEU A 266 2.81 -17.55 -9.46
N VAL A 267 3.43 -18.59 -10.02
CA VAL A 267 3.29 -18.92 -11.44
C VAL A 267 1.88 -19.40 -11.77
N ASP A 268 1.27 -20.21 -10.91
CA ASP A 268 -0.08 -20.74 -11.11
C ASP A 268 -1.14 -19.63 -11.09
N LEU A 269 -0.96 -18.61 -10.24
CA LEU A 269 -1.78 -17.39 -10.29
C LEU A 269 -1.72 -16.75 -11.69
N HIS A 270 -0.52 -16.47 -12.20
CA HIS A 270 -0.35 -15.80 -13.48
C HIS A 270 -0.82 -16.67 -14.66
N ARG A 271 -0.67 -18.00 -14.58
CA ARG A 271 -1.21 -18.92 -15.60
C ARG A 271 -2.73 -18.94 -15.59
N ALA A 272 -3.35 -18.98 -14.41
CA ALA A 272 -4.81 -18.96 -14.28
C ALA A 272 -5.42 -17.67 -14.82
N GLU A 273 -4.69 -16.55 -14.79
CA GLU A 273 -5.09 -15.27 -15.38
C GLU A 273 -4.70 -15.12 -16.87
N GLY A 274 -4.06 -16.12 -17.49
CA GLY A 274 -3.60 -16.05 -18.89
C GLY A 274 -2.43 -15.08 -19.11
N LEU A 275 -1.66 -14.81 -18.05
CA LEU A 275 -0.54 -13.88 -18.02
C LEU A 275 0.83 -14.55 -18.12
N CYS A 276 0.89 -15.88 -18.01
CA CYS A 276 2.09 -16.68 -18.19
C CYS A 276 1.77 -17.88 -19.09
N ALA A 277 2.44 -17.97 -20.24
CA ALA A 277 2.38 -19.14 -21.13
C ALA A 277 3.58 -20.09 -20.93
N ASP A 278 4.60 -19.64 -20.19
CA ASP A 278 5.84 -20.38 -19.98
C ASP A 278 5.62 -21.62 -19.07
N THR A 279 6.04 -22.79 -19.58
CA THR A 279 5.95 -24.09 -18.90
C THR A 279 7.31 -24.60 -18.42
N SER A 280 8.35 -23.78 -18.48
CA SER A 280 9.70 -24.11 -18.04
C SER A 280 9.70 -24.47 -16.56
N PRO A 281 10.33 -25.60 -16.18
CA PRO A 281 10.46 -25.99 -14.78
C PRO A 281 11.36 -25.02 -13.98
N SER A 282 12.20 -24.22 -14.64
CA SER A 282 13.10 -23.29 -13.96
C SER A 282 12.42 -22.01 -13.47
N LEU A 283 11.28 -21.62 -14.05
CA LEU A 283 10.61 -20.36 -13.73
C LEU A 283 10.07 -20.33 -12.28
N PRO A 284 9.27 -21.31 -11.82
CA PRO A 284 8.85 -21.40 -10.43
C PRO A 284 10.05 -21.34 -9.48
N HIS A 285 11.08 -22.14 -9.71
CA HIS A 285 12.26 -22.17 -8.83
C HIS A 285 12.94 -20.79 -8.70
N ARG A 286 13.22 -20.12 -9.84
CA ARG A 286 13.90 -18.82 -9.85
C ARG A 286 13.10 -17.73 -9.12
N LEU A 287 11.79 -17.67 -9.36
CA LEU A 287 10.89 -16.75 -8.65
C LEU A 287 10.80 -17.09 -7.17
N GLY A 288 10.75 -18.39 -6.85
CA GLY A 288 10.78 -18.97 -5.53
C GLY A 288 11.98 -18.51 -4.69
N VAL A 289 13.18 -18.74 -5.22
CA VAL A 289 14.45 -18.37 -4.58
C VAL A 289 14.52 -16.86 -4.37
N LEU A 290 14.14 -16.05 -5.37
CA LEU A 290 14.14 -14.59 -5.23
C LEU A 290 13.13 -14.12 -4.17
N GLY A 291 11.92 -14.70 -4.15
CA GLY A 291 10.91 -14.43 -3.14
C GLY A 291 11.39 -14.77 -1.73
N LEU A 292 12.02 -15.94 -1.57
CA LEU A 292 12.65 -16.32 -0.30
C LEU A 292 13.75 -15.33 0.11
N CYS A 293 14.63 -14.94 -0.81
CA CYS A 293 15.70 -13.97 -0.53
C CYS A 293 15.16 -12.60 -0.10
N CYS A 294 14.01 -12.20 -0.63
CA CYS A 294 13.33 -10.96 -0.26
C CYS A 294 12.67 -11.04 1.14
N VAL A 295 12.11 -12.19 1.48
CA VAL A 295 11.31 -12.37 2.71
C VAL A 295 12.15 -12.85 3.90
N PHE A 296 13.19 -13.64 3.64
CA PHE A 296 14.06 -14.27 4.64
C PHE A 296 15.52 -14.07 4.27
N THR A 297 16.34 -13.96 5.31
CA THR A 297 17.78 -14.20 5.19
C THR A 297 18.03 -15.69 5.02
N CYS A 298 18.29 -16.09 3.79
CA CYS A 298 18.35 -17.47 3.34
C CYS A 298 19.78 -18.05 3.34
N ASP A 299 19.88 -19.38 3.20
CA ASP A 299 21.13 -20.12 3.05
C ASP A 299 21.98 -19.58 1.87
N GLU A 300 23.30 -19.60 2.02
CA GLU A 300 24.28 -19.29 0.96
C GLU A 300 24.06 -20.09 -0.31
N ALA A 301 23.65 -21.36 -0.21
CA ALA A 301 23.33 -22.17 -1.38
C ALA A 301 22.15 -21.62 -2.21
N LEU A 302 21.25 -20.84 -1.60
CA LEU A 302 20.09 -20.25 -2.28
C LEU A 302 20.41 -18.87 -2.83
N TRP A 303 20.94 -17.95 -2.02
CA TRP A 303 21.18 -16.59 -2.51
C TRP A 303 22.35 -16.52 -3.51
N SER A 304 23.34 -17.42 -3.44
CA SER A 304 24.45 -17.44 -4.40
C SER A 304 24.04 -17.76 -5.85
N GLN A 305 22.83 -18.30 -6.04
CA GLN A 305 22.28 -18.53 -7.38
C GLN A 305 21.89 -17.22 -8.08
N LEU A 306 21.59 -16.18 -7.31
CA LEU A 306 21.12 -14.90 -7.82
C LEU A 306 22.15 -13.79 -7.57
N PHE A 307 22.82 -13.78 -6.41
CA PHE A 307 23.75 -12.73 -6.00
C PHE A 307 25.20 -13.18 -6.13
N LYS A 308 26.10 -12.24 -6.47
CA LYS A 308 27.51 -12.55 -6.75
C LYS A 308 28.32 -12.87 -5.50
N SER A 309 27.90 -12.34 -4.35
CA SER A 309 28.58 -12.51 -3.08
C SER A 309 27.64 -12.25 -1.91
N ARG A 310 28.04 -12.68 -0.71
CA ARG A 310 27.31 -12.40 0.53
C ARG A 310 27.12 -10.90 0.76
N ALA A 311 28.15 -10.11 0.48
CA ALA A 311 28.08 -8.65 0.59
C ALA A 311 27.10 -8.05 -0.43
N ASP A 312 27.04 -8.58 -1.66
CA ASP A 312 26.09 -8.18 -2.71
C ASP A 312 24.65 -8.47 -2.26
N TYR A 313 24.39 -9.65 -1.72
CA TYR A 313 23.07 -10.02 -1.16
C TYR A 313 22.62 -9.12 0.00
N PHE A 314 23.49 -8.88 0.99
CA PHE A 314 23.13 -8.04 2.14
C PHE A 314 23.09 -6.54 1.85
N SER A 315 23.78 -6.08 0.80
CA SER A 315 23.73 -4.69 0.35
C SER A 315 22.66 -4.42 -0.71
N ALA A 316 22.08 -5.49 -1.28
CA ALA A 316 20.95 -5.39 -2.20
C ALA A 316 19.77 -4.72 -1.49
N ARG A 317 19.34 -3.58 -2.04
CA ARG A 317 18.12 -2.88 -1.61
C ARG A 317 16.91 -3.42 -2.34
N THR A 318 15.71 -3.09 -1.87
CA THR A 318 14.42 -3.45 -2.52
C THR A 318 14.40 -3.21 -4.05
N PRO A 319 14.94 -2.10 -4.61
CA PRO A 319 15.08 -1.92 -6.06
C PRO A 319 15.84 -3.04 -6.79
N GLU A 320 16.91 -3.58 -6.20
CA GLU A 320 17.73 -4.63 -6.81
C GLU A 320 16.96 -5.96 -6.88
N TYR A 321 16.16 -6.28 -5.85
CA TYR A 321 15.25 -7.42 -5.87
C TYR A 321 14.19 -7.25 -6.96
N PHE A 322 13.59 -6.07 -7.08
CA PHE A 322 12.64 -5.77 -8.15
C PHE A 322 13.28 -5.85 -9.53
N HIS A 323 14.50 -5.36 -9.71
CA HIS A 323 15.23 -5.45 -10.97
C HIS A 323 15.51 -6.92 -11.38
N ARG A 324 15.82 -7.78 -10.43
CA ARG A 324 16.04 -9.22 -10.69
C ARG A 324 14.72 -9.94 -10.97
N MET A 325 13.66 -9.59 -10.25
CA MET A 325 12.31 -10.08 -10.52
C MET A 325 11.91 -9.74 -11.95
N ALA A 326 12.13 -8.47 -12.33
CA ALA A 326 11.90 -7.96 -13.67
C ALA A 326 12.64 -8.74 -14.75
N ALA A 327 13.93 -9.02 -14.54
CA ALA A 327 14.73 -9.80 -15.49
C ALA A 327 14.14 -11.21 -15.67
N ILE A 328 13.80 -11.90 -14.58
CA ILE A 328 13.19 -13.24 -14.64
C ILE A 328 11.84 -13.18 -15.37
N MET A 329 10.98 -12.22 -15.04
CA MET A 329 9.67 -12.09 -15.68
C MET A 329 9.78 -11.76 -17.16
N THR A 330 10.76 -10.93 -17.55
CA THR A 330 11.04 -10.58 -18.95
C THR A 330 11.53 -11.80 -19.73
N ASP A 331 12.50 -12.54 -19.18
CA ASP A 331 13.08 -13.76 -19.80
C ASP A 331 12.00 -14.81 -20.11
N HIS A 332 10.97 -14.87 -19.27
CA HIS A 332 9.91 -15.87 -19.32
C HIS A 332 8.56 -15.32 -19.84
N GLU A 333 8.56 -14.11 -20.41
CA GLU A 333 7.38 -13.42 -20.96
C GLU A 333 6.17 -13.39 -20.00
N VAL A 334 6.44 -13.28 -18.69
CA VAL A 334 5.42 -13.25 -17.65
C VAL A 334 4.91 -11.83 -17.48
N ARG A 335 3.61 -11.64 -17.64
CA ARG A 335 2.93 -10.38 -17.32
C ARG A 335 2.48 -10.42 -15.86
N VAL A 336 2.63 -9.31 -15.13
CA VAL A 336 2.20 -9.23 -13.72
C VAL A 336 0.68 -9.12 -13.63
N SER A 337 0.06 -9.85 -12.70
CA SER A 337 -1.36 -9.69 -12.36
C SER A 337 -1.66 -8.25 -11.91
N PRO A 338 -2.60 -7.53 -12.54
CA PRO A 338 -2.97 -6.17 -12.14
C PRO A 338 -3.37 -6.04 -10.67
N VAL A 339 -4.12 -7.03 -10.16
CA VAL A 339 -4.58 -7.05 -8.76
C VAL A 339 -3.41 -7.31 -7.83
N LEU A 340 -2.50 -8.23 -8.19
CA LEU A 340 -1.26 -8.44 -7.45
C LEU A 340 -0.38 -7.18 -7.45
N TRP A 341 -0.31 -6.45 -8.57
CA TRP A 341 0.44 -5.21 -8.65
C TRP A 341 -0.11 -4.13 -7.72
N SER A 342 -1.44 -3.97 -7.67
CA SER A 342 -2.10 -3.06 -6.72
C SER A 342 -1.83 -3.47 -5.27
N LEU A 343 -1.87 -4.76 -4.98
CA LEU A 343 -1.52 -5.31 -3.67
C LEU A 343 -0.07 -4.99 -3.28
N LEU A 344 0.89 -5.27 -4.17
CA LEU A 344 2.31 -4.99 -3.96
C LEU A 344 2.57 -3.50 -3.78
N THR A 345 1.90 -2.65 -4.56
CA THR A 345 2.00 -1.19 -4.43
C THR A 345 1.48 -0.71 -3.08
N SER A 346 0.32 -1.22 -2.64
CA SER A 346 -0.24 -0.90 -1.33
C SER A 346 0.68 -1.33 -0.19
N PHE A 347 1.25 -2.54 -0.27
CA PHE A 347 2.23 -3.00 0.72
C PHE A 347 3.52 -2.17 0.67
N ALA A 348 3.98 -1.75 -0.50
CA ALA A 348 5.17 -0.90 -0.61
C ALA A 348 4.96 0.48 0.04
N LEU A 349 3.74 1.04 -0.03
CA LEU A 349 3.38 2.28 0.68
C LEU A 349 3.39 2.08 2.21
N VAL A 350 2.83 0.96 2.67
CA VAL A 350 2.90 0.59 4.09
C VAL A 350 4.36 0.40 4.50
N GLU A 351 5.13 -0.44 3.80
CA GLU A 351 6.52 -0.77 4.09
C GLU A 351 7.43 0.46 4.13
N GLY A 352 7.32 1.39 3.17
CA GLY A 352 8.08 2.65 3.21
C GLY A 352 7.83 3.42 4.50
N SER A 353 6.56 3.46 4.94
CA SER A 353 6.14 4.05 6.21
C SER A 353 6.64 3.26 7.43
N LEU A 354 6.70 1.92 7.33
CA LEU A 354 7.22 1.04 8.38
C LEU A 354 8.75 1.11 8.50
N HIS A 355 9.47 1.37 7.42
CA HIS A 355 10.92 1.57 7.44
C HIS A 355 11.28 2.84 8.24
N GLU A 356 10.50 3.91 8.08
CA GLU A 356 10.65 5.13 8.89
C GLU A 356 10.42 4.88 10.39
N LEU A 357 9.65 3.87 10.77
CA LEU A 357 9.45 3.48 12.17
C LEU A 357 10.73 2.95 12.85
N GLY A 358 11.76 2.60 12.07
CA GLY A 358 13.09 2.22 12.58
C GLY A 358 13.21 0.74 12.97
N PHE A 359 12.24 -0.09 12.58
CA PHE A 359 12.27 -1.52 12.88
C PHE A 359 12.59 -2.35 11.64
N LYS A 360 13.70 -3.11 11.69
CA LYS A 360 13.94 -4.23 10.76
C LYS A 360 12.89 -5.30 11.06
N THR A 361 11.73 -5.24 10.43
CA THR A 361 10.59 -6.09 10.77
C THR A 361 10.07 -6.83 9.56
N ASN A 362 9.67 -8.08 9.79
CA ASN A 362 9.20 -8.99 8.77
C ASN A 362 7.66 -8.98 8.74
N VAL A 363 7.07 -8.44 7.67
CA VAL A 363 5.62 -8.41 7.43
C VAL A 363 4.98 -9.80 7.55
N MET A 364 5.74 -10.87 7.27
CA MET A 364 5.27 -12.25 7.44
C MET A 364 4.81 -12.55 8.87
N ARG A 365 5.37 -11.89 9.88
CA ARG A 365 4.96 -12.08 11.27
C ARG A 365 3.49 -11.71 11.47
N ALA A 366 3.05 -10.62 10.85
CA ALA A 366 1.65 -10.20 10.89
C ALA A 366 0.74 -11.14 10.11
N CYS A 367 1.26 -11.83 9.08
CA CYS A 367 0.50 -12.81 8.31
C CYS A 367 0.27 -14.14 9.04
N LEU A 368 1.15 -14.52 9.97
CA LEU A 368 1.12 -15.84 10.64
C LEU A 368 -0.25 -16.25 11.22
N PRO A 369 -0.98 -15.39 11.97
CA PRO A 369 -2.28 -15.75 12.52
C PRO A 369 -3.32 -16.11 11.46
N TYR A 370 -3.17 -15.56 10.26
CA TYR A 370 -4.10 -15.75 9.13
C TYR A 370 -3.70 -16.92 8.21
N LEU A 371 -2.45 -17.40 8.31
CA LEU A 371 -1.93 -18.51 7.50
C LEU A 371 -2.09 -19.88 8.16
N MET A 372 -2.10 -19.90 9.50
CA MET A 372 -2.11 -21.12 10.31
C MET A 372 -3.50 -21.42 10.84
N SER A 373 -4.06 -22.57 10.48
CA SER A 373 -5.34 -23.05 11.01
C SER A 373 -5.24 -23.80 12.36
N LYS A 374 -4.10 -23.71 13.09
CA LYS A 374 -3.77 -24.52 14.29
C LYS A 374 -2.87 -23.76 15.31
N PRO A 375 -2.81 -24.19 16.60
CA PRO A 375 -2.45 -23.34 17.75
C PRO A 375 -0.97 -22.95 17.88
N MET A 376 -0.73 -21.93 18.72
CA MET A 376 0.51 -21.17 19.01
C MET A 376 1.82 -21.97 19.18
N ASP A 377 1.77 -23.28 19.45
CA ASP A 377 2.97 -24.07 19.79
C ASP A 377 3.86 -24.36 18.57
N ILE A 378 3.27 -24.40 17.37
CA ILE A 378 4.02 -24.53 16.11
C ILE A 378 4.68 -23.20 15.74
N VAL A 379 4.02 -22.07 16.07
CA VAL A 379 4.53 -20.71 15.86
C VAL A 379 5.85 -20.53 16.61
N GLN A 380 5.97 -21.03 17.85
CA GLN A 380 7.23 -20.97 18.61
C GLN A 380 8.36 -21.82 18.02
N ARG A 381 8.07 -22.99 17.40
CA ARG A 381 9.10 -23.81 16.74
C ARG A 381 9.60 -23.20 15.44
N ILE A 382 8.72 -22.61 14.64
CA ILE A 382 9.11 -21.88 13.42
C ILE A 382 9.88 -20.61 13.81
N TRP A 383 9.43 -19.92 14.86
CA TRP A 383 10.12 -18.75 15.41
C TRP A 383 11.54 -19.05 15.88
N GLY A 384 11.78 -20.21 16.51
CA GLY A 384 13.13 -20.64 16.90
C GLY A 384 14.09 -20.81 15.72
N ARG A 385 13.59 -21.18 14.52
CA ARG A 385 14.40 -21.25 13.29
C ARG A 385 14.63 -19.87 12.67
N VAL A 386 13.61 -19.01 12.66
CA VAL A 386 13.70 -17.63 12.14
C VAL A 386 14.59 -16.74 13.02
N GLN A 387 14.55 -16.89 14.35
CA GLN A 387 15.44 -16.18 15.28
C GLN A 387 16.90 -16.63 15.18
N CYS A 388 17.17 -17.90 14.88
CA CYS A 388 18.54 -18.40 14.74
C CYS A 388 19.29 -17.69 13.60
N SER A 389 18.62 -17.50 12.46
CA SER A 389 19.11 -16.67 11.33
C SER A 389 19.36 -15.21 11.73
N PHE A 390 18.59 -14.68 12.70
CA PHE A 390 18.70 -13.30 13.17
C PHE A 390 19.81 -13.07 14.21
N SER A 391 20.12 -14.05 15.06
CA SER A 391 21.25 -13.97 15.99
C SER A 391 22.60 -14.03 15.28
N GLU A 392 22.70 -14.74 14.16
CA GLU A 392 23.90 -14.74 13.32
C GLU A 392 24.13 -13.39 12.62
N LEU A 393 23.05 -12.64 12.34
CA LEU A 393 23.09 -11.29 11.76
C LEU A 393 23.61 -10.21 12.72
N LEU A 394 23.36 -10.33 14.03
CA LEU A 394 23.87 -9.40 15.03
C LEU A 394 25.36 -9.64 15.34
N ASN A 395 25.88 -10.83 15.07
CA ASN A 395 27.28 -11.19 15.30
C ASN A 395 28.17 -11.00 14.06
N ALA A 396 27.59 -10.60 12.91
CA ALA A 396 28.30 -10.41 11.64
C ALA A 396 28.56 -8.93 11.28
N SER A 397 28.38 -8.00 12.22
CA SER A 397 28.74 -6.58 12.08
C SER A 397 30.19 -6.31 12.44
#